data_AF-A0A6P0VWV7-F1
#
_entry.id   AF-A0A6P0VWV7-F1
#
_cell.length_a   1.000
_cell.length_b   1.000
_cell.length_c   1.000
_cell.angle_alpha   90.00
_cell.angle_beta   90.00
_cell.angle_gamma   90.00
#
_symmetry.space_group_name_H-M   'P 1'
#
loop_
_entity.id
_entity.type
_entity.pdbx_description
1 polymer ?
#
loop_
_entity_poly.entity_id
_entity_poly.type
_entity_poly.pdbx_seq_one_letter_code
_entity_poly.pdbx_strand_id
1 'polypeptide(L)'
;MPTQLYLYHLIAFLASMTVVLWCTPVVKSIGLKSGHVDRPNERKIHQRPMVRLGGISIFGGTLTALLIVWWTGGFGLLPFDKEWEVWGVTLGGIAFFIIGLLDDLFNLSAFGRLIMQSSVAGIAWGVGVRIDFLSIPFDGLVEIDPWLSLPITIIWLVGMANAINWIDGLDGLAAGVSGIAAVVMLIVALFMEQSAAALIAAALAGG
;
A
#
# COMPACT_ATOMS: atom_id res chain seq x y z
N MET A 1 -1.84 -8.86 27.17
CA MET A 1 -1.63 -9.30 25.77
C MET A 1 -2.47 -8.46 24.80
N PRO A 2 -3.82 -8.52 24.76
CA PRO A 2 -4.61 -7.81 23.74
C PRO A 2 -4.52 -6.27 23.83
N THR A 3 -4.51 -5.71 25.04
CA THR A 3 -4.39 -4.25 25.25
C THR A 3 -3.09 -3.65 24.70
N GLN A 4 -2.00 -4.41 24.73
CA GLN A 4 -0.71 -3.96 24.20
C GLN A 4 -0.70 -3.98 22.66
N LEU A 5 -1.38 -4.93 22.03
CA LEU A 5 -1.51 -4.95 20.56
C LEU A 5 -2.28 -3.72 20.07
N TYR A 6 -3.43 -3.40 20.69
CA TYR A 6 -4.19 -2.19 20.34
C TYR A 6 -3.37 -0.90 20.53
N LEU A 7 -2.50 -0.86 21.54
CA LEU A 7 -1.57 0.26 21.72
C LEU A 7 -0.60 0.37 20.54
N TYR A 8 -0.04 -0.73 20.05
CA TYR A 8 0.85 -0.71 18.88
C TYR A 8 0.12 -0.36 17.58
N HIS A 9 -1.14 -0.76 17.41
CA HIS A 9 -1.99 -0.30 16.30
C HIS A 9 -2.15 1.23 16.34
N LEU A 10 -2.45 1.78 17.51
CA LEU A 10 -2.58 3.23 17.70
C LEU A 10 -1.25 3.96 17.46
N ILE A 11 -0.14 3.42 17.96
CA ILE A 11 1.21 3.95 17.72
C ILE A 11 1.51 3.96 16.22
N ALA A 12 1.22 2.88 15.49
CA ALA A 12 1.45 2.81 14.05
C ALA A 12 0.67 3.91 13.30
N PHE A 13 -0.61 4.08 13.63
CA PHE A 13 -1.46 5.11 13.04
C PHE A 13 -0.91 6.53 13.32
N LEU A 14 -0.65 6.85 14.60
CA LEU A 14 -0.20 8.19 14.98
C LEU A 14 1.22 8.50 14.48
N ALA A 15 2.11 7.52 14.48
CA ALA A 15 3.45 7.67 13.95
C ALA A 15 3.41 7.95 12.45
N SER A 16 2.64 7.17 11.68
CA SER A 16 2.48 7.38 10.24
C SER A 16 1.91 8.78 9.95
N MET A 17 0.82 9.15 10.62
CA MET A 17 0.19 10.47 10.50
C MET A 17 1.16 11.60 10.79
N THR A 18 1.93 11.50 11.86
CA THR A 18 2.91 12.52 12.23
C THR A 18 4.00 12.65 11.16
N VAL A 19 4.52 11.53 10.67
CA VAL A 19 5.56 11.52 9.63
C VAL A 19 4.99 12.09 8.33
N VAL A 20 3.79 11.72 7.90
CA VAL A 20 3.20 12.25 6.66
C VAL A 20 2.94 13.75 6.76
N LEU A 21 2.36 14.22 7.87
CA LEU A 21 2.10 15.66 8.07
C LEU A 21 3.39 16.49 7.98
N TRP A 22 4.52 15.94 8.43
CA TRP A 22 5.81 16.63 8.37
C TRP A 22 6.52 16.47 7.02
N CYS A 23 6.48 15.29 6.42
CA CYS A 23 7.15 14.98 5.15
C CYS A 23 6.44 15.61 3.94
N THR A 24 5.12 15.70 3.94
CA THR A 24 4.32 16.23 2.81
C THR A 24 4.77 17.62 2.34
N PRO A 25 4.92 18.65 3.20
CA PRO A 25 5.40 19.95 2.76
C PRO A 25 6.85 19.91 2.24
N VAL A 26 7.70 19.04 2.80
CA VAL A 26 9.10 18.86 2.36
C VAL A 26 9.14 18.25 0.96
N VAL A 27 8.42 17.14 0.75
CA VAL A 27 8.31 16.47 -0.55
C VAL A 27 7.72 17.41 -1.60
N LYS A 28 6.70 18.20 -1.24
CA LYS A 28 6.15 19.24 -2.11
C LYS A 28 7.21 20.28 -2.49
N SER A 29 8.00 20.77 -1.53
CA SER A 29 9.06 21.75 -1.81
C SER A 29 10.14 21.18 -2.75
N ILE A 30 10.56 19.94 -2.51
CA ILE A 30 11.55 19.26 -3.34
C ILE A 30 11.01 19.01 -4.75
N GLY A 31 9.77 18.53 -4.88
CA GLY A 31 9.14 18.28 -6.18
C GLY A 31 8.98 19.55 -7.03
N LEU A 32 8.65 20.68 -6.41
CA LEU A 32 8.59 21.96 -7.12
C LEU A 32 9.98 22.41 -7.60
N LYS A 33 11.03 22.14 -6.83
CA LYS A 33 12.42 22.49 -7.20
C LYS A 33 13.03 21.53 -8.23
N SER A 34 12.64 20.27 -8.25
CA SER A 34 13.18 19.26 -9.17
C SER A 34 12.66 19.41 -10.60
N GLY A 35 11.68 20.28 -10.84
CA GLY A 35 11.07 20.51 -12.15
C GLY A 35 10.16 19.37 -12.63
N HIS A 36 10.04 18.27 -11.87
CA HIS A 36 9.15 17.13 -12.15
C HIS A 36 7.74 17.45 -11.64
N VAL A 37 7.13 18.47 -12.26
CA VAL A 37 5.80 18.96 -11.93
C VAL A 37 4.85 18.70 -13.09
N ASP A 38 3.62 18.33 -12.75
CA ASP A 38 2.56 18.29 -13.73
C ASP A 38 2.07 19.70 -14.05
N ARG A 39 2.25 20.14 -15.30
CA ARG A 39 1.83 21.47 -15.72
C ARG A 39 0.34 21.47 -16.12
N PRO A 40 -0.39 22.57 -15.85
CA PRO A 40 -1.75 22.74 -16.33
C PRO A 40 -1.83 22.62 -17.85
N ASN A 41 -2.91 21.99 -18.35
CA ASN A 41 -3.24 21.92 -19.77
C ASN A 41 -4.77 22.00 -19.92
N GLU A 42 -5.29 22.26 -21.12
CA GLU A 42 -6.73 22.44 -21.42
C GLU A 42 -7.61 21.26 -20.98
N ARG A 43 -7.01 20.07 -20.81
CA ARG A 43 -7.69 18.85 -20.33
C ARG A 43 -7.63 18.63 -18.82
N LYS A 44 -6.95 19.50 -18.05
CA LYS A 44 -6.68 19.31 -16.61
C LYS A 44 -7.42 20.34 -15.76
N ILE A 45 -7.91 19.89 -14.60
CA ILE A 45 -8.72 20.71 -13.68
C ILE A 45 -7.83 21.64 -12.83
N HIS A 46 -6.59 21.24 -12.55
CA HIS A 46 -5.65 22.07 -11.78
C HIS A 46 -5.10 23.24 -12.61
N GLN A 47 -4.97 24.40 -11.95
CA GLN A 47 -4.44 25.62 -12.57
C GLN A 47 -3.01 25.98 -12.12
N ARG A 48 -2.41 25.16 -11.26
CA ARG A 48 -1.04 25.34 -10.74
C ARG A 48 -0.23 24.07 -10.98
N PRO A 49 1.10 24.17 -11.16
CA PRO A 49 1.94 22.99 -11.25
C PRO A 49 1.79 22.09 -10.02
N MET A 50 1.44 20.81 -10.23
CA MET A 50 1.19 19.83 -9.17
C MET A 50 2.36 18.85 -9.06
N VAL A 51 2.79 18.56 -7.84
CA VAL A 51 3.85 17.57 -7.56
C VAL A 51 3.22 16.18 -7.52
N ARG A 52 3.69 15.25 -8.34
CA ARG A 52 3.18 13.87 -8.41
C ARG A 52 3.80 12.90 -7.39
N LEU A 53 4.65 13.40 -6.50
CA LEU A 53 5.44 12.59 -5.56
C LEU A 53 4.79 12.43 -4.17
N GLY A 54 3.49 12.69 -4.04
CA GLY A 54 2.77 12.63 -2.77
C GLY A 54 2.85 11.25 -2.10
N GLY A 55 2.83 10.18 -2.89
CA GLY A 55 2.95 8.80 -2.42
C GLY A 55 4.25 8.51 -1.64
N ILE A 56 5.33 9.27 -1.87
CA ILE A 56 6.57 9.15 -1.09
C ILE A 56 6.29 9.44 0.40
N SER A 57 5.45 10.43 0.69
CA SER A 57 5.13 10.80 2.07
C SER A 57 4.33 9.70 2.75
N ILE A 58 3.27 9.22 2.10
CA ILE A 58 2.38 8.15 2.62
C ILE A 58 3.17 6.87 2.86
N PHE A 59 3.93 6.43 1.85
CA PHE A 59 4.73 5.21 1.95
C PHE A 59 5.85 5.33 2.98
N GLY A 60 6.56 6.47 2.99
CA GLY A 60 7.59 6.75 3.98
C GLY A 60 7.05 6.79 5.41
N GLY A 61 5.86 7.38 5.61
CA GLY A 61 5.16 7.39 6.90
C GLY A 61 4.78 5.99 7.35
N THR A 62 4.15 5.21 6.46
CA THR A 62 3.74 3.83 6.72
C THR A 62 4.94 2.95 7.09
N LEU A 63 6.02 2.99 6.28
CA LEU A 63 7.23 2.22 6.52
C LEU A 63 7.91 2.62 7.84
N THR A 64 8.02 3.93 8.09
CA THR A 64 8.63 4.44 9.34
C THR A 64 7.82 4.01 10.56
N ALA A 65 6.49 4.06 10.50
CA ALA A 65 5.62 3.60 11.56
C ALA A 65 5.81 2.11 11.87
N LEU A 66 5.86 1.26 10.84
CA LEU A 66 6.12 -0.18 11.00
C LEU A 66 7.50 -0.44 11.62
N LEU A 67 8.53 0.30 11.20
CA LEU A 67 9.87 0.20 11.79
C LEU A 67 9.92 0.65 13.24
N ILE A 68 9.17 1.71 13.61
CA ILE A 68 9.06 2.16 15.02
C ILE A 68 8.40 1.07 15.87
N VAL A 69 7.29 0.49 15.39
CA VAL A 69 6.60 -0.58 16.11
C VAL A 69 7.49 -1.82 16.25
N TRP A 70 8.19 -2.21 15.19
CA TRP A 70 9.17 -3.30 15.24
C TRP A 70 10.27 -3.02 16.26
N TRP A 71 10.90 -1.85 16.20
CA TRP A 71 12.02 -1.46 17.07
C TRP A 71 11.62 -1.37 18.55
N THR A 72 10.38 -0.94 18.84
CA THR A 72 9.84 -0.87 20.20
C THR A 72 9.33 -2.21 20.74
N GLY A 73 9.40 -3.28 19.94
CA GLY A 73 9.07 -4.65 20.34
C GLY A 73 7.62 -5.06 20.08
N GLY A 74 6.85 -4.28 19.33
CA GLY A 74 5.46 -4.60 19.00
C GLY A 74 5.29 -5.85 18.14
N PHE A 75 6.27 -6.15 17.28
CA PHE A 75 6.27 -7.39 16.49
C PHE A 75 6.46 -8.63 17.37
N GLY A 76 7.17 -8.50 18.51
CA GLY A 76 7.35 -9.60 19.46
C GLY A 76 6.06 -10.04 20.18
N LEU A 77 4.96 -9.31 20.00
CA LEU A 77 3.63 -9.72 20.46
C LEU A 77 2.85 -10.52 19.41
N LEU A 78 3.35 -10.60 18.18
CA LEU A 78 2.76 -11.39 17.10
C LEU A 78 3.33 -12.82 17.13
N PRO A 79 2.53 -13.83 16.74
CA PRO A 79 3.06 -15.13 16.37
C PRO A 79 4.09 -15.01 15.25
N PHE A 80 5.10 -15.90 15.23
CA PHE A 80 6.22 -15.84 14.29
C PHE A 80 5.78 -15.89 12.81
N ASP A 81 4.77 -16.68 12.49
CA ASP A 81 4.16 -16.74 11.15
C ASP A 81 3.54 -15.39 10.74
N LYS A 82 2.88 -14.72 11.70
CA LYS A 82 2.25 -13.40 11.49
C LYS A 82 3.24 -12.27 11.37
N GLU A 83 4.38 -12.35 12.06
CA GLU A 83 5.48 -11.43 11.84
C GLU A 83 5.98 -11.50 10.39
N TRP A 84 6.13 -12.72 9.85
CA TRP A 84 6.59 -12.92 8.48
C TRP A 84 5.60 -12.39 7.43
N GLU A 85 4.29 -12.47 7.71
CA GLU A 85 3.25 -11.83 6.90
C GLU A 85 3.45 -10.31 6.82
N VAL A 86 3.77 -9.65 7.94
CA VAL A 86 4.03 -8.20 7.96
C VAL A 86 5.23 -7.85 7.09
N TRP A 87 6.33 -8.58 7.23
CA TRP A 87 7.52 -8.36 6.40
C TRP A 87 7.29 -8.66 4.93
N GLY A 88 6.56 -9.74 4.62
CA GLY A 88 6.20 -10.09 3.24
C GLY A 88 5.40 -9.00 2.54
N VAL A 89 4.36 -8.48 3.21
CA VAL A 89 3.56 -7.35 2.69
C VAL A 89 4.40 -6.08 2.59
N THR A 90 5.26 -5.81 3.57
CA THR A 90 6.14 -4.62 3.56
C THR A 90 7.12 -4.66 2.39
N LEU A 91 7.79 -5.79 2.15
CA LEU A 91 8.72 -5.95 1.03
C LEU A 91 8.01 -5.92 -0.32
N GLY A 92 6.84 -6.56 -0.44
CA GLY A 92 6.00 -6.44 -1.64
C GLY A 92 5.56 -5.00 -1.90
N GLY A 93 5.16 -4.30 -0.83
CA GLY A 93 4.81 -2.88 -0.86
C GLY A 93 5.98 -2.00 -1.31
N ILE A 94 7.20 -2.25 -0.82
CA ILE A 94 8.42 -1.55 -1.29
C ILE A 94 8.61 -1.76 -2.79
N ALA A 95 8.48 -3.00 -3.28
CA ALA A 95 8.65 -3.28 -4.70
C ALA A 95 7.61 -2.57 -5.58
N PHE A 96 6.33 -2.61 -5.20
CA PHE A 96 5.27 -1.89 -5.91
C PHE A 96 5.43 -0.37 -5.82
N PHE A 97 5.85 0.15 -4.67
CA PHE A 97 6.15 1.57 -4.49
C PHE A 97 7.30 2.03 -5.40
N ILE A 98 8.38 1.26 -5.50
CA ILE A 98 9.50 1.56 -6.39
C ILE A 98 9.02 1.60 -7.84
N ILE A 99 8.20 0.62 -8.28
CA ILE A 99 7.65 0.62 -9.64
C ILE A 99 6.80 1.88 -9.88
N GLY A 100 5.93 2.25 -8.94
CA GLY A 100 5.12 3.47 -9.03
C GLY A 100 5.98 4.74 -9.09
N LEU A 101 6.98 4.84 -8.23
CA LEU A 101 7.91 5.97 -8.21
C LEU A 101 8.73 6.08 -9.50
N LEU A 102 9.17 4.95 -10.06
CA LEU A 102 9.84 4.93 -11.37
C LEU A 102 8.90 5.38 -12.48
N ASP A 103 7.62 5.02 -12.43
CA ASP A 103 6.61 5.47 -13.38
C ASP A 103 6.40 6.98 -13.31
N ASP A 104 6.31 7.54 -12.10
CA ASP A 104 6.15 8.98 -11.90
C ASP A 104 7.36 9.80 -12.35
N LEU A 105 8.58 9.25 -12.20
CA LEU A 105 9.82 9.95 -12.55
C LEU A 105 10.20 9.78 -14.02
N PHE A 106 10.00 8.60 -14.60
CA PHE A 106 10.50 8.24 -15.93
C PHE A 106 9.41 8.02 -16.98
N ASN A 107 8.13 8.09 -16.60
CA ASN A 107 6.97 7.92 -17.49
C ASN A 107 7.07 6.61 -18.28
N LEU A 108 7.01 5.49 -17.57
CA LEU A 108 7.28 4.17 -18.13
C LEU A 108 6.23 3.79 -19.16
N SER A 109 6.60 2.94 -20.13
CA SER A 109 5.62 2.39 -21.05
C SER A 109 4.64 1.47 -20.31
N ALA A 110 3.37 1.49 -20.69
CA ALA A 110 2.33 0.67 -20.05
C ALA A 110 2.72 -0.83 -20.01
N PHE A 111 3.34 -1.34 -21.07
CA PHE A 111 3.82 -2.71 -21.14
C PHE A 111 5.02 -2.96 -20.21
N GLY A 112 5.98 -2.03 -20.13
CA GLY A 112 7.11 -2.15 -19.21
C GLY A 112 6.67 -2.16 -17.75
N ARG A 113 5.74 -1.28 -17.38
CA ARG A 113 5.12 -1.25 -16.04
C ARG A 113 4.40 -2.56 -15.72
N LEU A 114 3.61 -3.08 -16.67
CA LEU A 114 2.89 -4.35 -16.50
C LEU A 114 3.84 -5.53 -16.29
N ILE A 115 4.94 -5.62 -17.04
CA ILE A 115 5.96 -6.67 -16.84
C ILE A 115 6.53 -6.60 -15.43
N MET A 116 6.97 -5.41 -14.99
CA MET A 116 7.57 -5.26 -13.66
C MET A 116 6.59 -5.63 -12.53
N GLN A 117 5.35 -5.15 -12.61
CA GLN A 117 4.32 -5.50 -11.62
C GLN A 117 4.01 -7.00 -11.63
N SER A 118 3.95 -7.61 -12.82
CA SER A 118 3.70 -9.06 -12.96
C SER A 118 4.86 -9.90 -12.41
N SER A 119 6.11 -9.46 -12.62
CA SER A 119 7.28 -10.11 -12.04
C SER A 119 7.26 -10.03 -10.51
N VAL A 120 6.97 -8.86 -9.93
CA VAL A 120 6.85 -8.70 -8.48
C VAL A 120 5.71 -9.54 -7.92
N ALA A 121 4.54 -9.55 -8.58
CA ALA A 121 3.41 -10.38 -8.17
C ALA A 121 3.72 -11.89 -8.25
N GLY A 122 4.47 -12.33 -9.28
CA GLY A 122 4.93 -13.72 -9.39
C GLY A 122 5.91 -14.12 -8.28
N ILE A 123 6.82 -13.22 -7.90
CA ILE A 123 7.72 -13.42 -6.76
C ILE A 123 6.91 -13.51 -5.46
N ALA A 124 5.95 -12.60 -5.26
CA ALA A 124 5.05 -12.60 -4.10
C ALA A 124 4.29 -13.93 -3.98
N TRP A 125 3.76 -14.43 -5.10
CA TRP A 125 3.14 -15.75 -5.18
C TRP A 125 4.10 -16.88 -4.80
N GLY A 126 5.35 -16.83 -5.30
CA GLY A 126 6.39 -17.80 -4.99
C GLY A 126 6.69 -17.91 -3.49
N VAL A 127 6.64 -16.79 -2.76
CA VAL A 127 6.88 -16.74 -1.30
C VAL A 127 5.62 -16.93 -0.44
N GLY A 128 4.47 -17.23 -1.06
CA GLY A 128 3.26 -17.63 -0.33
C GLY A 128 2.12 -16.61 -0.33
N VAL A 129 2.26 -15.44 -0.97
CA VAL A 129 1.14 -14.51 -1.18
C VAL A 129 0.30 -15.02 -2.35
N ARG A 130 -0.62 -15.96 -2.06
CA ARG A 130 -1.39 -16.68 -3.07
C ARG A 130 -2.89 -16.52 -2.84
N ILE A 131 -3.64 -16.45 -3.94
CA ILE A 131 -5.09 -16.60 -3.92
C ILE A 131 -5.40 -18.05 -4.23
N ASP A 132 -5.52 -18.87 -3.18
CA ASP A 132 -5.76 -20.32 -3.29
C ASP A 132 -7.24 -20.70 -3.14
N PHE A 133 -8.09 -19.75 -2.73
CA PHE A 133 -9.52 -19.94 -2.61
C PHE A 133 -10.29 -18.67 -2.98
N LEU A 134 -11.51 -18.83 -3.48
CA LEU A 134 -12.46 -17.75 -3.71
C LEU A 134 -13.72 -17.99 -2.89
N SER A 135 -14.18 -16.93 -2.21
CA SER A 135 -15.50 -16.94 -1.58
C SER A 135 -16.53 -16.54 -2.63
N ILE A 136 -17.25 -17.52 -3.17
CA ILE A 136 -18.33 -17.29 -4.14
C ILE A 136 -19.62 -17.02 -3.34
N PRO A 137 -20.34 -15.91 -3.61
CA PRO A 137 -21.64 -15.69 -3.00
C PRO A 137 -22.55 -16.91 -3.26
N PHE A 138 -23.22 -17.38 -2.22
CA PHE A 138 -24.12 -18.55 -2.24
C PHE A 138 -23.47 -19.94 -2.35
N ASP A 139 -22.27 -20.07 -2.94
CA ASP A 139 -21.57 -21.36 -3.10
C ASP A 139 -20.45 -21.60 -2.06
N GLY A 140 -20.10 -20.60 -1.26
CA GLY A 140 -19.12 -20.74 -0.19
C GLY A 140 -17.67 -20.65 -0.68
N LEU A 141 -16.75 -21.30 0.03
CA LEU A 141 -15.31 -21.29 -0.29
C LEU A 141 -15.01 -22.36 -1.35
N VAL A 142 -14.55 -21.92 -2.51
CA VAL A 142 -14.10 -22.79 -3.61
C VAL A 142 -12.58 -22.73 -3.69
N GLU A 143 -11.94 -23.89 -3.56
CA GLU A 143 -10.50 -24.04 -3.77
C GLU A 143 -10.15 -23.84 -5.25
N ILE A 144 -9.07 -23.13 -5.48
CA ILE A 144 -8.56 -22.84 -6.82
C ILE A 144 -7.44 -23.84 -7.11
N ASP A 145 -7.46 -24.40 -8.33
CA ASP A 145 -6.34 -25.22 -8.76
C ASP A 145 -5.02 -24.43 -8.73
N PRO A 146 -3.90 -25.05 -8.34
CA PRO A 146 -2.60 -24.36 -8.23
C PRO A 146 -2.15 -23.64 -9.52
N TRP A 147 -2.54 -24.14 -10.69
CA TRP A 147 -2.21 -23.53 -11.99
C TRP A 147 -2.99 -22.23 -12.26
N LEU A 148 -4.18 -22.07 -11.65
CA LEU A 148 -5.02 -20.87 -11.71
C LEU A 148 -4.66 -19.86 -10.60
N SER A 149 -4.13 -20.32 -9.47
CA SER A 149 -3.72 -19.46 -8.34
C SER A 149 -2.73 -18.37 -8.77
N LEU A 150 -1.70 -18.71 -9.56
CA LEU A 150 -0.71 -17.75 -10.05
C LEU A 150 -1.31 -16.64 -10.93
N PRO A 151 -1.99 -16.92 -12.07
CA PRO A 151 -2.55 -15.87 -12.92
C PRO A 151 -3.60 -15.04 -12.19
N ILE A 152 -4.42 -15.64 -11.31
CA ILE A 152 -5.41 -14.90 -10.50
C ILE A 152 -4.69 -13.93 -9.55
N THR A 153 -3.65 -14.38 -8.86
CA THR A 153 -2.86 -13.53 -7.95
C THR A 153 -2.20 -12.38 -8.70
N ILE A 154 -1.61 -12.64 -9.87
CA ILE A 154 -1.02 -11.60 -10.72
C ILE A 154 -2.09 -10.59 -11.14
N ILE A 155 -3.21 -11.05 -11.70
CA ILE A 155 -4.32 -10.18 -12.13
C ILE A 155 -4.82 -9.33 -10.96
N TRP A 156 -4.94 -9.91 -9.76
CA TRP A 156 -5.40 -9.19 -8.59
C TRP A 156 -4.44 -8.07 -8.16
N LEU A 157 -3.16 -8.39 -7.93
CA LEU A 157 -2.18 -7.42 -7.45
C LEU A 157 -1.90 -6.33 -8.50
N VAL A 158 -1.67 -6.75 -9.75
CA VAL A 158 -1.41 -5.85 -10.87
C VAL A 158 -2.66 -5.03 -11.20
N GLY A 159 -3.83 -5.66 -11.19
CA GLY A 159 -5.11 -5.01 -11.45
C GLY A 159 -5.43 -3.94 -10.42
N MET A 160 -5.26 -4.23 -9.13
CA MET A 160 -5.45 -3.24 -8.06
C MET A 160 -4.49 -2.07 -8.18
N ALA A 161 -3.20 -2.32 -8.45
CA ALA A 161 -2.22 -1.24 -8.64
C ALA A 161 -2.60 -0.32 -9.83
N ASN A 162 -3.02 -0.90 -10.95
CA ASN A 162 -3.45 -0.11 -12.11
C ASN A 162 -4.80 0.59 -11.89
N ALA A 163 -5.74 -0.04 -11.18
CA ALA A 163 -7.04 0.56 -10.86
C ALA A 163 -6.88 1.84 -10.01
N ILE A 164 -6.02 1.80 -8.99
CA ILE A 164 -5.72 3.00 -8.17
C ILE A 164 -5.03 4.07 -9.03
N ASN A 165 -4.09 3.70 -9.90
CA ASN A 165 -3.43 4.64 -10.81
C ASN A 165 -4.41 5.30 -11.80
N TRP A 166 -5.46 4.59 -12.24
CA TRP A 166 -6.46 5.13 -13.17
C TRP A 166 -7.44 6.10 -12.52
N ILE A 167 -7.78 5.90 -11.24
CA ILE A 167 -8.66 6.83 -10.51
C ILE A 167 -7.92 8.07 -10.00
N ASP A 168 -6.58 8.07 -10.00
CA ASP A 168 -5.72 9.21 -9.61
C ASP A 168 -5.65 10.33 -10.67
N GLY A 169 -6.80 10.61 -11.32
CA GLY A 169 -6.96 11.68 -12.29
C GLY A 169 -7.52 12.98 -11.69
N LEU A 170 -7.92 12.96 -10.42
CA LEU A 170 -8.55 14.06 -9.69
C LEU A 170 -7.81 14.34 -8.38
N ASP A 171 -7.68 15.61 -8.02
CA ASP A 171 -6.97 16.03 -6.80
C ASP A 171 -7.54 15.37 -5.54
N GLY A 172 -6.77 14.47 -4.93
CA GLY A 172 -7.10 13.81 -3.67
C GLY A 172 -8.08 12.64 -3.76
N LEU A 173 -8.55 12.25 -4.96
CA LEU A 173 -9.49 11.13 -5.10
C LEU A 173 -8.85 9.79 -4.73
N ALA A 174 -7.70 9.46 -5.33
CA ALA A 174 -7.02 8.19 -5.06
C ALA A 174 -6.62 8.08 -3.58
N ALA A 175 -6.03 9.12 -3.01
CA ALA A 175 -5.67 9.17 -1.59
C ALA A 175 -6.91 9.01 -0.68
N GLY A 176 -8.04 9.66 -1.00
CA GLY A 176 -9.27 9.54 -0.24
C GLY A 176 -9.87 8.13 -0.28
N VAL A 177 -9.96 7.52 -1.47
CA VAL A 177 -10.47 6.16 -1.64
C VAL A 177 -9.56 5.14 -0.94
N SER A 178 -8.24 5.26 -1.10
CA SER A 178 -7.26 4.40 -0.42
C SER A 178 -7.30 4.58 1.10
N GLY A 179 -7.47 5.81 1.60
CA GLY A 179 -7.60 6.09 3.03
C GLY A 179 -8.85 5.47 3.64
N ILE A 180 -10.00 5.59 2.97
CA ILE A 180 -11.24 4.90 3.39
C ILE A 180 -11.03 3.39 3.39
N ALA A 181 -10.44 2.82 2.34
CA ALA A 181 -10.15 1.40 2.26
C ALA A 181 -9.22 0.95 3.41
N ALA A 182 -8.18 1.71 3.74
CA ALA A 182 -7.26 1.40 4.84
C ALA A 182 -7.97 1.42 6.20
N VAL A 183 -8.82 2.40 6.47
CA VAL A 183 -9.62 2.47 7.71
C VAL A 183 -10.59 1.29 7.80
N VAL A 184 -11.30 0.95 6.72
CA VAL A 184 -12.20 -0.21 6.70
C VAL A 184 -11.41 -1.50 6.92
N MET A 185 -10.27 -1.67 6.26
CA MET A 185 -9.41 -2.83 6.45
C MET A 185 -8.89 -2.93 7.89
N LEU A 186 -8.53 -1.81 8.52
CA LEU A 186 -8.16 -1.78 9.94
C LEU A 186 -9.32 -2.28 10.81
N ILE A 187 -10.52 -1.73 10.61
CA ILE A 187 -11.71 -2.11 11.37
C ILE A 187 -11.99 -3.62 11.21
N VAL A 188 -12.03 -4.12 9.96
CA VAL A 188 -12.26 -5.54 9.67
C VAL A 188 -11.19 -6.43 10.30
N ALA A 189 -9.91 -6.07 10.19
CA ALA A 189 -8.82 -6.83 10.76
C ALA A 189 -8.88 -6.88 12.29
N LEU A 190 -9.30 -5.79 12.95
CA LEU A 190 -9.54 -5.78 14.40
C LEU A 190 -10.71 -6.68 14.79
N PHE A 191 -11.81 -6.67 14.03
CA PHE A 191 -12.96 -7.55 14.26
C PHE A 191 -12.64 -9.04 14.04
N MET A 192 -11.77 -9.34 13.08
CA MET A 192 -11.32 -10.71 12.79
C MET A 192 -10.13 -11.16 13.66
N GLU A 193 -9.70 -10.34 14.62
CA GLU A 193 -8.54 -10.58 15.47
C GLU A 193 -7.22 -10.81 14.69
N GLN A 194 -7.14 -10.31 13.46
CA GLN A 194 -5.96 -10.40 12.60
C GLN A 194 -4.97 -9.28 12.91
N SER A 195 -4.19 -9.47 13.98
CA SER A 195 -3.32 -8.42 14.54
C SER A 195 -2.25 -7.90 13.57
N ALA A 196 -1.68 -8.76 12.72
CA ALA A 196 -0.70 -8.37 11.70
C ALA A 196 -1.31 -7.49 10.60
N ALA A 197 -2.46 -7.92 10.04
CA ALA A 197 -3.19 -7.13 9.05
C ALA A 197 -3.67 -5.79 9.61
N ALA A 198 -4.15 -5.79 10.86
CA ALA A 198 -4.56 -4.57 11.57
C ALA A 198 -3.37 -3.60 11.75
N LEU A 199 -2.17 -4.11 11.99
CA LEU A 199 -0.97 -3.28 12.14
C LEU A 199 -0.58 -2.56 10.84
N ILE A 200 -0.58 -3.28 9.72
CA ILE A 200 -0.31 -2.70 8.40
C ILE A 200 -1.41 -1.70 8.03
N ALA A 201 -2.68 -2.08 8.24
CA ALA A 201 -3.81 -1.21 7.94
C ALA A 201 -3.82 0.05 8.81
N ALA A 202 -3.42 -0.03 10.08
CA ALA A 202 -3.28 1.14 10.95
C ALA A 202 -2.18 2.08 10.49
N ALA A 203 -1.00 1.56 10.13
CA ALA A 203 0.09 2.35 9.59
C ALA A 203 -0.33 3.05 8.28
N LEU A 204 -1.03 2.33 7.39
CA LEU A 204 -1.50 2.87 6.11
C LEU A 204 -2.63 3.90 6.30
N ALA A 205 -3.59 3.65 7.20
CA ALA A 205 -4.70 4.55 7.49
C ALA A 205 -4.25 5.88 8.12
N GLY A 206 -3.13 5.85 8.85
CA GLY A 206 -2.50 7.06 9.37
C GLY A 206 -1.76 7.87 8.31
N GLY A 207 -1.39 7.26 7.18
CA GLY A 207 -0.62 7.91 6.11
C GLY A 207 -1.49 8.70 5.15
#